data_AF-A0A2N1L7E7-F1
#
_entry.id   AF-A0A2N1L7E7-F1
#
_cell.length_a   1.000
_cell.length_b   1.000
_cell.length_c   1.000
_cell.angle_alpha   90.00
_cell.angle_beta   90.00
_cell.angle_gamma   90.00
#
_symmetry.space_group_name_H-M   'P 1'
#
loop_
_entity.id
_entity.type
_entity.pdbx_description
1 polymer ?
#
loop_
_entity_poly.entity_id
_entity_poly.type
_entity_poly.pdbx_seq_one_letter_code
_entity_poly.pdbx_strand_id
1 'polypeptide(L)'
;MPTDVSDVAEYINRVSTYILRISGTLINGQKAIVNVTARILSVTLKSTSKFGFEVIYAFPLQGYHTEKRAYIRITTWNHFDQNKALKAVREVGIHTASDDLTCQYYYRKVAREERLPLS
;
A
#
# COMPACT_ATOMS: atom_id res chain seq x y z
N MET A 1 -12.72 -16.76 -12.05
CA MET A 1 -12.18 -15.39 -12.25
C MET A 1 -12.82 -14.47 -11.22
N PRO A 2 -12.08 -13.53 -10.61
CA PRO A 2 -12.68 -12.56 -9.68
C PRO A 2 -13.80 -11.78 -10.38
N THR A 3 -14.92 -11.62 -9.69
CA THR A 3 -16.06 -10.82 -10.16
C THR A 3 -16.11 -9.47 -9.47
N ASP A 4 -15.60 -9.40 -8.24
CA ASP A 4 -15.53 -8.16 -7.46
C ASP A 4 -14.34 -8.19 -6.51
N VAL A 5 -13.77 -7.02 -6.24
CA VAL A 5 -12.60 -6.84 -5.37
C VAL A 5 -12.85 -5.63 -4.48
N SER A 6 -12.75 -5.85 -3.17
CA SER A 6 -12.91 -4.79 -2.17
C SER A 6 -11.85 -4.91 -1.09
N ASP A 7 -11.66 -3.85 -0.34
CA ASP A 7 -10.66 -3.80 0.71
C ASP A 7 -11.13 -3.08 1.96
N VAL A 8 -10.54 -3.46 3.10
CA VAL A 8 -10.75 -2.80 4.37
C VAL A 8 -9.45 -2.76 5.16
N ALA A 9 -9.18 -1.63 5.81
CA ALA A 9 -8.10 -1.49 6.78
C ALA A 9 -8.69 -1.52 8.19
N GLU A 10 -8.29 -2.49 9.01
CA GLU A 10 -8.79 -2.69 10.36
C GLU A 10 -7.64 -2.73 11.38
N TYR A 11 -7.98 -2.47 12.65
CA TYR A 11 -7.06 -2.59 13.78
C TYR A 11 -7.37 -3.87 14.55
N ILE A 12 -6.73 -4.97 14.17
CA ILE A 12 -6.96 -6.30 14.77
C ILE A 12 -5.82 -6.58 15.74
N ASN A 13 -6.13 -6.86 17.01
CA ASN A 13 -5.12 -7.17 18.05
C ASN A 13 -4.00 -6.12 18.17
N ARG A 14 -4.34 -4.83 18.07
CA ARG A 14 -3.40 -3.68 18.07
C ARG A 14 -2.42 -3.65 16.88
N VAL A 15 -2.69 -4.44 15.84
CA VAL A 15 -1.92 -4.47 14.59
C VAL A 15 -2.78 -3.90 13.48
N SER A 16 -2.25 -2.90 12.77
CA SER A 16 -2.90 -2.42 11.55
C SER A 16 -2.86 -3.54 10.51
N THR A 17 -4.03 -4.00 10.11
CA THR A 17 -4.22 -5.13 9.20
C THR A 17 -5.01 -4.66 8.00
N TYR A 18 -4.47 -4.89 6.81
CA TYR A 18 -5.17 -4.67 5.56
C TYR A 18 -5.77 -5.99 5.08
N ILE A 19 -7.05 -5.97 4.73
CA ILE A 19 -7.79 -7.14 4.28
C ILE A 19 -8.27 -6.86 2.86
N LEU A 20 -7.73 -7.61 1.92
CA LEU A 20 -8.18 -7.66 0.54
C LEU A 20 -9.21 -8.77 0.40
N ARG A 21 -10.45 -8.41 0.06
CA ARG A 21 -11.55 -9.36 -0.19
C ARG A 21 -11.73 -9.54 -1.70
N ILE A 22 -11.56 -10.77 -2.15
CA ILE A 22 -11.74 -11.16 -3.55
C ILE A 22 -12.97 -12.04 -3.64
N SER A 23 -13.98 -11.58 -4.36
CA SER A 23 -15.23 -12.31 -4.60
C SER A 23 -15.22 -12.88 -6.02
N GLY A 24 -15.63 -14.13 -6.19
CA GLY A 24 -15.73 -14.75 -7.50
C GLY A 24 -16.51 -16.05 -7.49
N THR A 25 -16.58 -16.70 -8.65
CA THR A 25 -17.27 -17.98 -8.81
C THR A 25 -16.24 -19.11 -8.99
N LEU A 26 -16.41 -20.20 -8.24
CA LEU A 26 -15.65 -21.44 -8.38
C LEU A 26 -16.05 -22.19 -9.66
N ILE A 27 -15.25 -23.18 -10.06
CA ILE A 27 -15.50 -24.00 -11.25
C ILE A 27 -16.85 -24.75 -11.21
N ASN A 28 -17.39 -24.96 -10.01
CA ASN A 28 -18.69 -25.61 -9.80
C ASN A 28 -19.88 -24.63 -9.78
N GLY A 29 -19.65 -23.34 -10.09
CA GLY A 29 -20.68 -22.31 -10.11
C GLY A 29 -21.02 -21.69 -8.74
N GLN A 30 -20.40 -22.14 -7.65
CA GLN A 30 -20.62 -21.56 -6.32
C GLN A 30 -19.85 -20.24 -6.15
N LYS A 31 -20.47 -19.28 -5.45
CA LYS A 31 -19.78 -18.05 -5.04
C LYS A 31 -18.79 -18.34 -3.93
N ALA A 32 -17.58 -17.80 -4.05
CA ALA A 32 -16.55 -17.86 -3.03
C ALA A 32 -16.02 -16.45 -2.73
N ILE A 33 -15.66 -16.23 -1.48
CA ILE A 33 -14.99 -15.01 -1.00
C ILE A 33 -13.68 -15.44 -0.38
N VAL A 34 -12.58 -14.87 -0.85
CA VAL A 34 -11.23 -15.10 -0.33
C VAL A 34 -10.73 -13.81 0.32
N ASN A 35 -10.38 -13.88 1.60
CA ASN A 35 -9.81 -12.76 2.34
C ASN A 35 -8.29 -12.94 2.44
N VAL A 36 -7.54 -12.10 1.73
CA VAL A 36 -6.08 -12.01 1.85
C VAL A 36 -5.76 -10.95 2.90
N THR A 37 -5.07 -11.34 3.96
CA THR A 37 -4.71 -10.42 5.05
C THR A 37 -3.23 -10.06 4.96
N ALA A 38 -2.94 -8.78 4.77
CA ALA A 38 -1.60 -8.23 4.84
C ALA A 38 -1.44 -7.51 6.19
N ARG A 39 -0.56 -8.03 7.06
CA ARG A 39 -0.21 -7.32 8.29
C ARG A 39 0.67 -6.14 7.93
N ILE A 40 0.16 -4.92 8.09
CA ILE A 40 0.95 -3.70 8.05
C ILE A 40 1.60 -3.52 9.42
N LEU A 41 2.32 -4.54 9.88
CA LEU A 41 3.17 -4.42 11.05
C LEU A 41 4.47 -3.79 10.56
N SER A 42 4.59 -2.47 10.64
CA SER A 42 5.87 -1.80 10.46
C SER A 42 6.79 -2.20 11.63
N VAL A 43 7.52 -3.31 11.47
CA VAL A 43 8.65 -3.70 12.34
C VAL A 43 9.70 -2.57 12.43
N THR A 44 9.65 -1.61 11.50
CA THR A 44 10.50 -0.43 11.39
C THR A 44 10.09 0.78 12.23
N LEU A 45 8.86 0.85 12.76
CA LEU A 45 8.44 1.95 13.63
C LEU A 45 8.81 1.64 15.08
N LYS A 46 10.11 1.80 15.37
CA LYS A 46 10.63 1.77 16.75
C LYS A 46 10.19 2.98 17.58
N SER A 47 9.57 3.99 16.95
CA SER A 47 9.12 5.22 17.61
C SER A 47 7.61 5.19 17.89
N THR A 48 7.21 5.93 18.93
CA THR A 48 5.80 6.22 19.28
C THR A 48 5.05 7.06 18.25
N SER A 49 5.70 7.45 17.14
CA SER A 49 5.13 8.29 16.09
C SER A 49 4.43 7.46 15.01
N LYS A 50 3.28 7.94 14.52
CA LYS A 50 2.50 7.31 13.43
C LYS A 50 3.22 7.26 12.07
N PHE A 51 4.38 7.91 11.98
CA PHE A 51 5.20 8.06 10.78
C PHE A 51 6.65 7.70 11.10
N GLY A 52 7.25 6.91 10.22
CA GLY A 52 8.65 6.54 10.24
C GLY A 52 9.37 7.19 9.07
N PHE A 53 10.61 7.60 9.30
CA PHE A 53 11.43 8.27 8.31
C PHE A 53 12.75 7.53 8.21
N GLU A 54 13.14 7.19 6.98
CA GLU A 54 14.43 6.58 6.69
C GLU A 54 15.02 7.20 5.43
N VAL A 55 16.35 7.29 5.37
CA VAL A 55 17.04 7.71 4.16
C VAL A 55 17.44 6.46 3.39
N ILE A 56 17.01 6.38 2.14
CA ILE A 56 17.31 5.26 1.23
C ILE A 56 18.08 5.77 0.01
N TYR A 57 18.84 4.89 -0.63
CA TYR A 57 19.49 5.17 -1.91
C TYR A 57 18.80 4.37 -3.01
N ALA A 58 18.18 5.07 -3.95
CA ALA A 58 17.41 4.48 -5.05
C ALA A 58 17.72 5.16 -6.39
N PHE A 59 17.47 4.45 -7.49
CA PHE A 59 17.52 5.07 -8.81
C PHE A 59 16.31 6.01 -8.97
N PRO A 60 16.48 7.21 -9.56
CA PRO A 60 15.37 8.09 -9.84
C PRO A 60 14.32 7.42 -10.71
N LEU A 61 13.04 7.62 -10.36
CA LEU A 61 11.91 7.04 -11.08
C LEU A 61 11.63 7.71 -12.43
N GLN A 62 12.11 8.94 -12.61
CA GLN A 62 11.91 9.71 -13.83
C GLN A 62 13.26 9.91 -14.51
N GLY A 63 13.34 9.53 -15.79
CA GLY A 63 14.57 9.59 -16.58
C GLY A 63 15.45 8.34 -16.44
N TYR A 64 16.43 8.23 -17.33
CA TYR A 64 17.42 7.16 -17.28
C TYR A 64 18.63 7.63 -16.48
N HIS A 65 18.87 6.99 -15.35
CA HIS A 65 19.96 7.33 -14.44
C HIS A 65 20.75 6.07 -14.09
N THR A 66 22.07 6.16 -14.19
CA THR A 66 23.02 5.09 -13.85
C THR A 66 23.45 5.12 -12.38
N GLU A 67 23.09 6.18 -11.66
CA GLU A 67 23.49 6.40 -10.27
C GLU A 67 22.29 6.49 -9.34
N LYS A 68 22.49 6.01 -8.10
CA LYS A 68 21.49 6.12 -7.04
C LYS A 68 21.57 7.49 -6.38
N ARG A 69 20.40 8.03 -6.01
CA ARG A 69 20.27 9.25 -5.22
C ARG A 69 19.64 8.95 -3.87
N ALA A 70 19.90 9.82 -2.90
CA ALA A 70 19.28 9.76 -1.59
C ALA A 70 17.80 10.21 -1.68
N TYR A 71 16.92 9.43 -1.07
CA TYR A 71 15.49 9.71 -0.92
C TYR A 71 15.08 9.57 0.53
N ILE A 72 14.15 10.41 0.97
CA ILE A 72 13.47 10.22 2.25
C ILE A 72 12.29 9.28 2.00
N ARG A 73 12.34 8.10 2.60
CA ARG A 73 11.20 7.18 2.64
C ARG A 73 10.40 7.44 3.91
N ILE A 74 9.11 7.70 3.70
CA ILE A 74 8.12 7.89 4.75
C ILE A 74 7.32 6.60 4.85
N THR A 75 7.36 5.94 6.00
CA THR A 75 6.56 4.76 6.30
C THR A 75 5.39 5.15 7.20
N THR A 76 4.19 4.70 6.89
CA THR A 76 2.98 4.96 7.68
C THR A 76 2.38 3.66 8.21
N TRP A 77 1.58 3.72 9.28
CA TRP A 77 0.91 2.55 9.84
C TRP A 77 -0.21 2.00 8.96
N ASN A 78 -0.89 2.86 8.23
CA ASN A 78 -2.02 2.49 7.40
C ASN A 78 -2.08 3.38 6.16
N HIS A 79 -2.94 2.96 5.23
CA HIS A 79 -3.16 3.65 3.97
C HIS A 79 -3.79 5.04 4.14
N PHE A 80 -4.61 5.25 5.18
CA PHE A 80 -5.24 6.54 5.44
C PHE A 80 -4.21 7.61 5.84
N ASP A 81 -3.30 7.27 6.75
CA ASP A 81 -2.19 8.13 7.16
C ASP A 81 -1.21 8.34 6.00
N GLN A 82 -1.00 7.34 5.13
CA GLN A 82 -0.22 7.48 3.90
C GLN A 82 -0.80 8.56 2.99
N ASN A 83 -2.10 8.50 2.71
CA ASN A 83 -2.80 9.47 1.88
C ASN A 83 -2.71 10.89 2.46
N LYS A 84 -2.85 11.01 3.79
CA LYS A 84 -2.73 12.32 4.46
C LYS A 84 -1.32 12.89 4.33
N ALA A 85 -0.29 12.07 4.52
CA ALA A 85 1.09 12.49 4.32
C ALA A 85 1.36 12.87 2.86
N LEU A 86 0.87 12.08 1.90
CA LEU A 86 1.05 12.35 0.48
C LEU A 86 0.41 13.67 0.04
N LYS A 87 -0.80 13.96 0.54
CA LYS A 87 -1.48 15.25 0.30
C LYS A 87 -0.65 16.42 0.83
N ALA A 88 -0.15 16.34 2.06
CA ALA A 88 0.68 17.37 2.66
C ALA A 88 1.99 17.60 1.88
N VAL A 89 2.68 16.53 1.46
CA VAL A 89 3.91 16.61 0.67
C VAL A 89 3.67 17.33 -0.67
N ARG A 90 2.55 17.03 -1.34
CA ARG A 90 2.19 17.67 -2.61
C ARG A 90 1.74 19.11 -2.44
N GLU A 91 1.04 19.43 -1.35
CA GLU A 91 0.63 20.80 -1.03
C GLU A 91 1.83 21.73 -0.86
N VAL A 92 2.93 21.21 -0.30
CA VAL A 92 4.21 21.93 -0.16
C VAL A 92 5.00 21.98 -1.48
N GLY A 93 4.55 21.30 -2.54
CA GLY A 93 5.23 21.27 -3.84
C GLY A 93 6.45 20.35 -3.90
N ILE A 94 6.60 19.42 -2.94
CA ILE A 94 7.70 18.45 -2.95
C ILE A 94 7.35 17.31 -3.91
N HIS A 95 8.29 17.00 -4.81
CA HIS A 95 8.16 15.86 -5.71
C HIS A 95 8.25 14.54 -4.95
N THR A 96 7.31 13.65 -5.24
CA THR A 96 7.18 12.34 -4.61
C THR A 96 7.11 11.26 -5.68
N ALA A 97 7.72 10.12 -5.35
CA ALA A 97 7.63 8.89 -6.11
C ALA A 97 6.22 8.29 -6.16
N SER A 98 5.38 8.62 -5.17
CA SER A 98 4.05 8.03 -5.02
C SER A 98 3.01 8.84 -5.79
N ASP A 99 2.34 8.19 -6.72
CA ASP A 99 1.30 8.75 -7.59
C ASP A 99 -0.13 8.47 -7.10
N ASP A 100 -0.35 7.44 -6.29
CA ASP A 100 -1.68 7.07 -5.80
C ASP A 100 -2.22 8.01 -4.72
N LEU A 101 -3.03 8.99 -5.13
CA LEU A 101 -3.74 9.89 -4.20
C LEU A 101 -5.06 9.32 -3.69
N THR A 102 -5.50 8.20 -4.26
CA THR A 102 -6.83 7.63 -4.03
C THR A 102 -6.73 6.30 -3.28
N CYS A 103 -7.46 6.21 -2.17
CA CYS A 103 -7.66 4.96 -1.41
C CYS A 103 -8.39 3.87 -2.19
N GLN A 104 -9.04 4.23 -3.31
CA GLN A 104 -9.90 3.33 -4.06
C GLN A 104 -9.15 2.20 -4.77
N TYR A 105 -7.83 2.26 -4.93
CA TYR A 105 -7.08 1.28 -5.73
C TYR A 105 -5.91 0.65 -4.98
N TYR A 106 -5.84 0.80 -3.65
CA TYR A 106 -4.73 0.24 -2.87
C TYR A 106 -4.66 -1.29 -2.98
N TYR A 107 -5.81 -1.96 -3.20
CA TYR A 107 -5.86 -3.40 -3.45
C TYR A 107 -5.04 -3.85 -4.67
N ARG A 108 -4.86 -2.97 -5.67
CA ARG A 108 -4.05 -3.28 -6.86
C ARG A 108 -2.56 -3.36 -6.53
N LYS A 109 -2.08 -2.57 -5.56
CA LYS A 109 -0.70 -2.67 -5.06
C LYS A 109 -0.46 -3.98 -4.36
N VAL A 110 -1.33 -4.29 -3.39
CA VAL A 110 -1.24 -5.53 -2.62
C VAL A 110 -1.33 -6.74 -3.55
N ALA A 111 -2.25 -6.73 -4.51
CA ALA A 111 -2.32 -7.79 -5.50
C ALA A 111 -1.05 -7.91 -6.36
N ARG A 112 -0.43 -6.80 -6.79
CA ARG A 112 0.84 -6.85 -7.52
C ARG A 112 1.99 -7.42 -6.68
N GLU A 113 2.10 -6.99 -5.42
CA GLU A 113 3.12 -7.48 -4.48
C GLU A 113 2.94 -8.98 -4.20
N GLU A 114 1.69 -9.41 -3.99
CA GLU A 114 1.32 -10.80 -3.76
C GLU A 114 1.20 -11.63 -5.06
N ARG A 115 1.51 -11.03 -6.22
CA ARG A 115 1.41 -11.65 -7.56
C ARG A 115 0.02 -12.25 -7.86
N LEU A 116 -1.03 -11.64 -7.32
CA LEU A 116 -2.42 -12.01 -7.55
C LEU A 116 -2.91 -11.46 -8.89
N PRO A 117 -3.47 -12.32 -9.76
CA PRO A 117 -4.09 -11.86 -10.99
C PRO A 117 -5.42 -11.17 -10.68
N LEU A 118 -5.44 -9.85 -10.76
CA LEU A 118 -6.68 -9.07 -10.83
C LEU A 118 -7.10 -8.96 -12.30
N SER A 119 -8.39 -9.13 -12.60
CA SER A 119 -8.95 -8.97 -13.96
C SER A 119 -9.00 -7.52 -14.39
#